data_AF-A0A7V4UXW6-F1
#
_entry.id   AF-A0A7V4UXW6-F1
#
_cell.length_a   1.000
_cell.length_b   1.000
_cell.length_c   1.000
_cell.angle_alpha   90.00
_cell.angle_beta   90.00
_cell.angle_gamma   90.00
#
_symmetry.space_group_name_H-M   'P 1'
#
loop_
_entity.id
_entity.type
_entity.pdbx_description
1 polymer ?
#
loop_
_entity_poly.entity_id
_entity_poly.type
_entity_poly.pdbx_seq_one_letter_code
_entity_poly.pdbx_strand_id
1 'polypeptide(L)'
;MSFPRACLITLAAFILLGVALPVFAGPAPKLAAPPEGERWFSIKLGDERVGFAQLNISKAGAGYRIESKGSVKMRVMGFSREATSRESYLVGPDLALQSFATESRIDGSPLALKGEVTAKGIRVVVESGGSRKERTVKSKGPVYPPQALNILPLMRGTAAGKSLKINILDVESTKVKEVEVEVIGEETLSSGTATVHLRNNLYPMVDNDIWVDLEGNSLKESVRDDLVVTQAEDEQSARLYLAQAALAKLDLVLDFSLIRVSPPLDRPEQLLKLSVEFTGVPAALPILQGKGQQGKRLPDGRVLFSMPNEAYASGPEEAPQAADLEPGQRIPSDSPEIIARMVEIVGDEKDPARKARLLMQWVAREIKGAVTDSQSPLETLKTRSGNCQSHARLYAALARAAGIPTRFVSGLVYWQGQGFLYHSWAESHLNGWIALDPTFGEMPANLTHIKLVEGDSAGEMGLLAGVIGRLQAKVVEKVYSLADSSRDLQRPE
;
A
#
# COMPACT_ATOMS: atom_id res chain seq x y z
N MET A 1 -58.55 -28.50 -28.03
CA MET A 1 -59.19 -29.33 -26.98
C MET A 1 -58.12 -30.17 -26.28
N SER A 2 -58.40 -30.64 -25.07
CA SER A 2 -57.74 -31.75 -24.34
C SER A 2 -56.21 -31.76 -24.14
N PHE A 3 -55.81 -31.69 -22.86
CA PHE A 3 -54.92 -32.70 -22.27
C PHE A 3 -55.61 -34.09 -22.32
N PRO A 4 -54.87 -35.21 -22.42
CA PRO A 4 -54.82 -36.09 -21.23
C PRO A 4 -53.51 -36.90 -20.99
N ARG A 5 -53.11 -36.93 -19.71
CA ARG A 5 -52.76 -38.11 -18.84
C ARG A 5 -51.51 -38.97 -19.19
N ALA A 6 -50.62 -39.39 -18.27
CA ALA A 6 -50.68 -39.92 -16.88
C ALA A 6 -51.17 -41.39 -16.79
N CYS A 7 -50.66 -42.31 -15.94
CA CYS A 7 -49.64 -42.27 -14.85
C CYS A 7 -48.54 -43.38 -15.11
N LEU A 8 -47.76 -44.03 -14.23
CA LEU A 8 -47.64 -44.31 -12.77
C LEU A 8 -46.16 -44.12 -12.30
N ILE A 9 -45.67 -44.11 -11.04
CA ILE A 9 -45.76 -44.96 -9.80
C ILE A 9 -45.06 -46.33 -10.00
N THR A 10 -44.00 -46.76 -9.27
CA THR A 10 -43.62 -46.82 -7.83
C THR A 10 -42.12 -46.45 -7.58
N LEU A 11 -41.52 -46.46 -6.38
CA LEU A 11 -41.86 -46.15 -4.96
C LEU A 11 -40.56 -46.28 -4.11
N ALA A 12 -40.38 -45.47 -3.06
CA ALA A 12 -39.50 -45.69 -1.89
C ALA A 12 -37.99 -46.00 -2.08
N ALA A 13 -37.17 -44.95 -1.94
CA ALA A 13 -35.84 -45.04 -1.31
C ALA A 13 -35.47 -43.69 -0.66
N PHE A 14 -36.07 -43.38 0.50
CA PHE A 14 -35.69 -42.20 1.29
C PHE A 14 -34.34 -42.49 2.00
N ILE A 15 -33.23 -42.31 1.28
CA ILE A 15 -31.94 -42.11 1.95
C ILE A 15 -31.97 -40.70 2.51
N LEU A 16 -32.35 -40.61 3.78
CA LEU A 16 -32.22 -39.42 4.60
C LEU A 16 -30.73 -39.23 4.92
N LEU A 17 -29.96 -38.88 3.89
CA LEU A 17 -28.66 -38.23 4.03
C LEU A 17 -28.91 -36.82 4.55
N GLY A 18 -29.34 -36.76 5.81
CA GLY A 18 -29.17 -35.59 6.64
C GLY A 18 -27.67 -35.37 6.76
N VAL A 19 -27.12 -34.58 5.84
CA VAL A 19 -25.94 -33.77 6.14
C VAL A 19 -26.38 -32.88 7.29
N ALA A 20 -26.11 -33.36 8.50
CA ALA A 20 -26.17 -32.54 9.68
C ALA A 20 -25.08 -31.49 9.51
N LEU A 21 -25.43 -30.37 8.88
CA LEU A 21 -24.83 -29.09 9.22
C LEU A 21 -24.85 -29.05 10.76
N PRO A 22 -23.70 -28.94 11.43
CA PRO A 22 -23.66 -28.87 12.87
C PRO A 22 -24.18 -27.49 13.28
N VAL A 23 -25.51 -27.36 13.30
CA VAL A 23 -26.21 -26.20 13.85
C VAL A 23 -25.97 -26.23 15.35
N PHE A 24 -24.81 -25.69 15.74
CA PHE A 24 -24.50 -25.40 17.12
C PHE A 24 -25.52 -24.37 17.60
N ALA A 25 -26.52 -24.85 18.34
CA ALA A 25 -27.55 -24.03 18.96
C ALA A 25 -27.00 -23.31 20.21
N GLY A 26 -25.80 -22.72 20.08
CA GLY A 26 -25.24 -21.79 21.04
C GLY A 26 -25.87 -20.40 20.86
N PRO A 27 -25.92 -19.58 21.92
CA PRO A 27 -26.08 -18.14 21.74
C PRO A 27 -24.78 -17.58 21.13
N ALA A 28 -24.90 -16.86 20.01
CA ALA A 28 -23.75 -16.27 19.32
C ALA A 28 -22.87 -15.45 20.29
N PRO A 29 -21.52 -15.51 20.14
CA PRO A 29 -20.58 -15.00 21.13
C PRO A 29 -20.79 -13.51 21.42
N LYS A 30 -21.13 -13.19 22.67
CA LYS A 30 -21.34 -11.81 23.10
C LYS A 30 -20.01 -11.13 23.42
N LEU A 31 -19.45 -10.43 22.44
CA LEU A 31 -18.22 -9.67 22.57
C LEU A 31 -18.37 -8.52 23.59
N ALA A 32 -17.43 -8.42 24.53
CA ALA A 32 -17.36 -7.33 25.51
C ALA A 32 -16.69 -6.05 24.96
N ALA A 33 -15.95 -6.18 23.85
CA ALA A 33 -15.24 -5.13 23.14
C ALA A 33 -15.13 -5.52 21.65
N PRO A 34 -14.92 -4.58 20.72
CA PRO A 34 -14.39 -4.93 19.40
C PRO A 34 -13.00 -5.58 19.55
N PRO A 35 -12.56 -6.40 18.59
CA PRO A 35 -11.17 -6.84 18.57
C PRO A 35 -10.24 -5.65 18.33
N GLU A 36 -9.15 -5.54 19.07
CA GLU A 36 -8.14 -4.48 18.91
C GLU A 36 -6.99 -4.94 18.00
N GLY A 37 -6.18 -4.00 17.53
CA GLY A 37 -5.04 -4.25 16.64
C GLY A 37 -5.31 -4.03 15.15
N GLU A 38 -4.27 -4.32 14.35
CA GLU A 38 -4.17 -4.13 12.91
C GLU A 38 -4.57 -5.41 12.15
N ARG A 39 -5.36 -5.28 11.10
CA ARG A 39 -5.79 -6.35 10.19
C ARG A 39 -5.55 -5.95 8.74
N TRP A 40 -5.22 -6.91 7.90
CA TRP A 40 -4.98 -6.73 6.47
C TRP A 40 -5.92 -7.60 5.64
N PHE A 41 -6.25 -7.12 4.44
CA PHE A 41 -7.15 -7.80 3.52
C PHE A 41 -6.66 -7.69 2.07
N SER A 42 -6.78 -8.75 1.27
CA SER A 42 -6.89 -8.62 -0.19
C SER A 42 -8.34 -8.36 -0.59
N ILE A 43 -8.51 -7.63 -1.69
CA ILE A 43 -9.79 -7.47 -2.38
C ILE A 43 -9.60 -8.06 -3.77
N LYS A 44 -10.47 -9.00 -4.16
CA LYS A 44 -10.38 -9.76 -5.40
C LYS A 44 -11.67 -9.64 -6.23
N LEU A 45 -11.53 -9.75 -7.55
CA LEU A 45 -12.61 -9.83 -8.53
C LEU A 45 -12.45 -11.17 -9.27
N GLY A 46 -13.19 -12.19 -8.85
CA GLY A 46 -12.80 -13.58 -9.09
C GLY A 46 -11.39 -13.85 -8.53
N ASP A 47 -10.49 -14.41 -9.33
CA ASP A 47 -9.11 -14.70 -8.92
C ASP A 47 -8.16 -13.47 -8.94
N GLU A 48 -8.50 -12.38 -9.64
CA GLU A 48 -7.61 -11.21 -9.78
C GLU A 48 -7.63 -10.33 -8.52
N ARG A 49 -6.47 -10.06 -7.92
CA ARG A 49 -6.35 -9.09 -6.82
C ARG A 49 -6.49 -7.65 -7.34
N VAL A 50 -7.71 -7.13 -7.25
CA VAL A 50 -8.08 -5.75 -7.60
C VAL A 50 -7.93 -4.76 -6.45
N GLY A 51 -7.46 -5.17 -5.27
CA GLY A 51 -7.25 -4.25 -4.15
C GLY A 51 -6.67 -4.81 -2.87
N PHE A 52 -6.61 -3.93 -1.87
CA PHE A 52 -6.28 -4.23 -0.49
C PHE A 52 -6.95 -3.24 0.47
N ALA A 53 -7.14 -3.67 1.71
CA ALA A 53 -7.50 -2.80 2.83
C ALA A 53 -6.65 -3.12 4.07
N GLN A 54 -6.51 -2.14 4.96
CA GLN A 54 -5.99 -2.31 6.31
C GLN A 54 -6.96 -1.65 7.29
N LEU A 55 -7.29 -2.34 8.38
CA LEU A 55 -8.16 -1.87 9.47
C LEU A 55 -7.41 -1.94 10.80
N ASN A 56 -7.30 -0.81 11.50
CA ASN A 56 -6.77 -0.71 12.86
C ASN A 56 -7.88 -0.31 13.84
N ILE A 57 -7.97 -0.99 14.99
CA ILE A 57 -8.88 -0.64 16.08
C ILE A 57 -8.06 -0.53 17.37
N SER A 58 -8.21 0.57 18.11
CA SER A 58 -7.45 0.83 19.34
C SER A 58 -8.26 1.63 20.36
N LYS A 59 -8.01 1.45 21.66
CA LYS A 59 -8.59 2.32 22.71
C LYS A 59 -8.36 3.81 22.44
N ALA A 60 -9.41 4.61 22.63
CA ALA A 60 -9.36 6.07 22.59
C ALA A 60 -10.25 6.67 23.68
N GLY A 61 -9.65 7.09 24.79
CA GLY A 61 -10.38 7.58 25.96
C GLY A 61 -11.30 6.50 26.54
N ALA A 62 -12.61 6.78 26.61
CA ALA A 62 -13.61 5.82 27.07
C ALA A 62 -14.08 4.84 25.96
N GLY A 63 -13.72 5.07 24.70
CA GLY A 63 -14.15 4.29 23.55
C GLY A 63 -12.99 3.83 22.69
N TYR A 64 -13.15 3.91 21.37
CA TYR A 64 -12.19 3.39 20.39
C TYR A 64 -11.92 4.38 19.26
N ARG A 65 -10.75 4.27 18.65
CA ARG A 65 -10.46 4.80 17.32
C ARG A 65 -10.45 3.64 16.34
N ILE A 66 -11.22 3.79 15.26
CA ILE A 66 -11.23 2.88 14.11
C ILE A 66 -10.59 3.62 12.94
N GLU A 67 -9.48 3.10 12.42
CA GLU A 67 -8.74 3.65 11.29
C GLU A 67 -8.77 2.64 10.13
N SER A 68 -9.10 3.11 8.93
CA SER A 68 -9.09 2.29 7.71
C SER A 68 -8.26 2.98 6.63
N LYS A 69 -7.57 2.20 5.80
CA LYS A 69 -6.94 2.67 4.56
C LYS A 69 -6.96 1.58 3.50
N GLY A 70 -7.18 1.94 2.24
CA GLY A 70 -7.23 0.97 1.16
C GLY A 70 -7.03 1.56 -0.23
N SER A 71 -6.90 0.66 -1.20
CA SER A 71 -6.91 0.96 -2.63
C SER A 71 -7.61 -0.16 -3.38
N VAL A 72 -8.50 0.21 -4.31
CA VAL A 72 -9.17 -0.71 -5.23
C VAL A 72 -9.10 -0.15 -6.64
N LYS A 73 -8.65 -0.95 -7.60
CA LYS A 73 -8.67 -0.64 -9.02
C LYS A 73 -9.19 -1.85 -9.80
N MET A 74 -10.41 -1.75 -10.28
CA MET A 74 -11.13 -2.82 -10.97
C MET A 74 -11.45 -2.45 -12.42
N ARG A 75 -11.52 -3.43 -13.31
CA ARG A 75 -11.96 -3.26 -14.70
C ARG A 75 -13.30 -3.96 -14.89
N VAL A 76 -14.34 -3.21 -15.25
CA VAL A 76 -15.71 -3.73 -15.46
C VAL A 76 -16.17 -3.31 -16.85
N MET A 77 -16.45 -4.30 -17.71
CA MET A 77 -16.93 -4.08 -19.10
C MET A 77 -16.05 -3.11 -19.91
N GLY A 78 -14.72 -3.15 -19.71
CA GLY A 78 -13.75 -2.28 -20.37
C GLY A 78 -13.50 -0.93 -19.68
N PHE A 79 -14.32 -0.53 -18.72
CA PHE A 79 -14.11 0.69 -17.92
C PHE A 79 -13.28 0.37 -16.67
N SER A 80 -12.23 1.15 -16.42
CA SER A 80 -11.55 1.13 -15.12
C SER A 80 -12.31 1.98 -14.12
N ARG A 81 -12.40 1.52 -12.87
CA ARG A 81 -12.71 2.34 -11.70
C ARG A 81 -11.58 2.24 -10.71
N GLU A 82 -11.18 3.37 -10.13
CA GLU A 82 -10.12 3.46 -9.12
C GLU A 82 -10.60 4.25 -7.90
N ALA A 83 -10.40 3.70 -6.71
CA ALA A 83 -10.74 4.34 -5.45
C ALA A 83 -9.63 4.12 -4.42
N THR A 84 -9.07 5.21 -3.87
CA THR A 84 -8.20 5.17 -2.69
C THR A 84 -8.92 5.83 -1.51
N SER A 85 -8.73 5.32 -0.28
CA SER A 85 -9.28 5.94 0.93
C SER A 85 -8.35 5.87 2.14
N ARG A 86 -8.53 6.84 3.03
CA ARG A 86 -8.04 6.90 4.41
C ARG A 86 -9.17 7.43 5.28
N GLU A 87 -9.45 6.74 6.38
CA GLU A 87 -10.61 7.01 7.23
C GLU A 87 -10.20 6.87 8.70
N SER A 88 -10.67 7.77 9.56
CA SER A 88 -10.47 7.71 11.00
C SER A 88 -11.76 8.12 11.70
N TYR A 89 -12.30 7.23 12.52
CA TYR A 89 -13.52 7.41 13.29
C TYR A 89 -13.19 7.31 14.79
N LEU A 90 -13.63 8.29 15.57
CA LEU A 90 -13.70 8.20 17.03
C LEU A 90 -15.10 7.72 17.40
N VAL A 91 -15.18 6.66 18.19
CA VAL A 91 -16.43 6.01 18.58
C VAL A 91 -16.51 5.74 20.08
N GLY A 92 -17.73 5.64 20.62
CA GLY A 92 -18.01 5.28 22.01
C GLY A 92 -17.72 3.81 22.34
N PRO A 93 -17.96 3.39 23.59
CA PRO A 93 -17.79 2.00 24.02
C PRO A 93 -18.69 1.01 23.25
N ASP A 94 -19.83 1.49 22.76
CA ASP A 94 -20.82 0.75 21.97
C ASP A 94 -20.60 0.87 20.44
N LEU A 95 -19.47 1.46 20.03
CA LEU A 95 -19.11 1.85 18.65
C LEU A 95 -19.93 3.01 18.05
N ALA A 96 -20.80 3.70 18.80
CA ALA A 96 -21.51 4.87 18.26
C ALA A 96 -20.55 6.00 17.91
N LEU A 97 -20.75 6.61 16.74
CA LEU A 97 -19.91 7.66 16.19
C LEU A 97 -19.88 8.91 17.08
N GLN A 98 -18.69 9.47 17.29
CA GLN A 98 -18.47 10.75 17.97
C GLN A 98 -17.93 11.80 16.98
N SER A 99 -16.87 11.45 16.24
CA SER A 99 -16.29 12.31 15.19
C SER A 99 -15.58 11.47 14.13
N PHE A 100 -15.35 12.05 12.96
CA PHE A 100 -14.63 11.40 11.87
C PHE A 100 -13.83 12.39 11.02
N ALA A 101 -12.79 11.86 10.38
CA ALA A 101 -12.11 12.46 9.25
C ALA A 101 -11.89 11.39 8.17
N THR A 102 -12.23 11.69 6.92
CA THR A 102 -11.96 10.83 5.77
C THR A 102 -11.33 11.63 4.62
N GLU A 103 -10.46 10.97 3.88
CA GLU A 103 -9.84 11.45 2.65
C GLU A 103 -9.93 10.33 1.62
N SER A 104 -10.54 10.59 0.47
CA SER A 104 -10.64 9.63 -0.62
C SER A 104 -10.39 10.27 -1.98
N ARG A 105 -10.03 9.44 -2.96
CA ARG A 105 -9.88 9.82 -4.36
C ARG A 105 -10.55 8.77 -5.22
N ILE A 106 -11.63 9.16 -5.92
CA ILE A 106 -12.41 8.28 -6.80
C ILE A 106 -12.21 8.77 -8.24
N ASP A 107 -11.70 7.90 -9.12
CA ASP A 107 -11.32 8.20 -10.51
C ASP A 107 -10.52 9.52 -10.61
N GLY A 108 -9.55 9.69 -9.71
CA GLY A 108 -8.69 10.86 -9.60
C GLY A 108 -9.29 12.09 -8.91
N SER A 109 -10.59 12.11 -8.63
CA SER A 109 -11.31 13.25 -8.01
C SER A 109 -11.16 13.22 -6.47
N PRO A 110 -10.56 14.25 -5.83
CA PRO A 110 -10.35 14.28 -4.40
C PRO A 110 -11.61 14.69 -3.61
N LEU A 111 -11.87 13.99 -2.52
CA LEU A 111 -12.95 14.25 -1.59
C LEU A 111 -12.44 14.07 -0.15
N ALA A 112 -12.50 15.13 0.66
CA ALA A 112 -12.20 15.08 2.08
C ALA A 112 -13.45 15.47 2.90
N LEU A 113 -13.68 14.77 4.00
CA LEU A 113 -14.75 15.06 4.95
C LEU A 113 -14.23 15.10 6.37
N LYS A 114 -14.77 16.01 7.17
CA LYS A 114 -14.54 16.09 8.62
C LYS A 114 -15.87 16.35 9.31
N GLY A 115 -16.16 15.63 10.38
CA GLY A 115 -17.45 15.79 11.06
C GLY A 115 -17.49 15.31 12.50
N GLU A 116 -18.55 15.73 13.18
CA GLU A 116 -18.77 15.56 14.61
C GLU A 116 -20.27 15.38 14.89
N VAL A 117 -20.62 14.47 15.80
CA VAL A 117 -22.00 14.24 16.21
C VAL A 117 -22.41 15.30 17.23
N THR A 118 -23.52 15.98 16.97
CA THR A 118 -24.06 17.05 17.80
C THR A 118 -25.52 16.77 18.18
N ALA A 119 -26.07 17.51 19.15
CA ALA A 119 -27.48 17.44 19.51
C ALA A 119 -28.46 17.76 18.35
N LYS A 120 -27.99 18.29 17.21
CA LYS A 120 -28.80 18.57 16.00
C LYS A 120 -28.61 17.53 14.89
N GLY A 121 -27.84 16.47 15.13
CA GLY A 121 -27.33 15.54 14.12
C GLY A 121 -25.84 15.74 13.85
N ILE A 122 -25.34 15.13 12.78
CA ILE A 122 -23.91 15.11 12.44
C ILE A 122 -23.55 16.38 11.67
N ARG A 123 -22.67 17.23 12.22
CA ARG A 123 -22.07 18.36 11.50
C ARG A 123 -21.00 17.80 10.56
N VAL A 124 -21.08 18.10 9.27
CA VAL A 124 -20.16 17.58 8.25
C VAL A 124 -19.65 18.73 7.38
N VAL A 125 -18.34 18.94 7.42
CA VAL A 125 -17.59 19.75 6.46
C VAL A 125 -17.13 18.84 5.33
N VAL A 126 -17.29 19.30 4.09
CA VAL A 126 -16.88 18.62 2.87
C VAL A 126 -15.97 19.55 2.07
N GLU A 127 -14.78 19.06 1.75
CA GLU A 127 -13.71 19.77 1.04
C GLU A 127 -13.37 18.97 -0.23
N SER A 128 -13.69 19.52 -1.41
CA SER A 128 -13.46 18.86 -2.70
C SER A 128 -13.30 19.90 -3.81
N GLY A 129 -12.31 19.70 -4.70
CA GLY A 129 -12.04 20.61 -5.82
C GLY A 129 -11.78 22.07 -5.41
N GLY A 130 -11.25 22.32 -4.21
CA GLY A 130 -11.07 23.66 -3.63
C GLY A 130 -12.35 24.29 -3.05
N SER A 131 -13.52 23.68 -3.27
CA SER A 131 -14.79 24.08 -2.64
C SER A 131 -14.92 23.49 -1.24
N ARG A 132 -15.17 24.35 -0.24
CA ARG A 132 -15.51 23.97 1.14
C ARG A 132 -17.00 24.21 1.41
N LYS A 133 -17.74 23.19 1.84
CA LYS A 133 -19.18 23.26 2.15
C LYS A 133 -19.48 22.60 3.49
N GLU A 134 -20.34 23.20 4.31
CA GLU A 134 -20.78 22.63 5.58
C GLU A 134 -22.27 22.31 5.55
N ARG A 135 -22.67 21.23 6.24
CA ARG A 135 -24.07 20.79 6.38
C ARG A 135 -24.28 19.99 7.66
N THR A 136 -25.54 19.88 8.09
CA THR A 136 -25.94 18.96 9.17
C THR A 136 -26.72 17.79 8.59
N VAL A 137 -26.22 16.56 8.77
CA VAL A 137 -26.93 15.32 8.43
C VAL A 137 -27.77 14.93 9.65
N LYS A 138 -29.11 14.91 9.50
CA LYS A 138 -30.02 14.51 10.58
C LYS A 138 -30.02 12.98 10.73
N SER A 139 -29.99 12.51 11.98
CA SER A 139 -30.18 11.10 12.35
C SER A 139 -31.35 10.94 13.32
N LYS A 140 -31.80 9.70 13.53
CA LYS A 140 -32.67 9.31 14.65
C LYS A 140 -31.95 8.22 15.44
N GLY A 141 -31.58 8.52 16.69
CA GLY A 141 -30.73 7.63 17.49
C GLY A 141 -29.25 7.66 17.08
N PRO A 142 -28.44 6.72 17.60
CA PRO A 142 -27.01 6.62 17.29
C PRO A 142 -26.78 6.29 15.82
N VAL A 143 -25.59 6.67 15.34
CA VAL A 143 -25.08 6.38 14.00
C VAL A 143 -23.70 5.74 14.16
N TYR A 144 -23.35 4.81 13.28
CA TYR A 144 -22.15 3.99 13.35
C TYR A 144 -21.28 4.19 12.09
N PRO A 145 -19.96 4.00 12.16
CA PRO A 145 -19.13 3.88 10.95
C PRO A 145 -19.42 2.54 10.24
N PRO A 146 -19.26 2.44 8.91
CA PRO A 146 -19.50 1.19 8.17
C PRO A 146 -18.72 0.00 8.74
N GLN A 147 -17.48 0.22 9.20
CA GLN A 147 -16.60 -0.80 9.78
C GLN A 147 -17.14 -1.44 11.08
N ALA A 148 -18.16 -0.86 11.71
CA ALA A 148 -18.81 -1.43 12.89
C ALA A 148 -19.90 -2.46 12.56
N LEU A 149 -20.39 -2.52 11.30
CA LEU A 149 -21.48 -3.43 10.88
C LEU A 149 -21.19 -4.90 11.23
N ASN A 150 -19.95 -5.34 11.03
CA ASN A 150 -19.54 -6.72 11.19
C ASN A 150 -19.36 -7.13 12.67
N ILE A 151 -19.27 -6.14 13.58
CA ILE A 151 -18.93 -6.33 15.00
C ILE A 151 -20.17 -6.13 15.90
N LEU A 152 -21.06 -5.21 15.54
CA LEU A 152 -22.25 -4.85 16.31
C LEU A 152 -23.23 -6.02 16.60
N PRO A 153 -23.47 -7.00 15.69
CA PRO A 153 -24.31 -8.15 15.98
C PRO A 153 -23.79 -8.99 17.15
N LEU A 154 -22.48 -9.26 17.15
CA LEU A 154 -21.80 -10.04 18.19
C LEU A 154 -21.73 -9.26 19.50
N MET A 155 -21.33 -7.97 19.50
CA MET A 155 -21.32 -7.16 20.73
C MET A 155 -22.70 -7.02 21.40
N ARG A 156 -23.78 -7.04 20.59
CA ARG A 156 -25.16 -7.03 21.10
C ARG A 156 -25.66 -8.41 21.56
N GLY A 157 -24.96 -9.50 21.24
CA GLY A 157 -25.39 -10.87 21.53
C GLY A 157 -26.60 -11.29 20.69
N THR A 158 -26.59 -10.95 19.40
CA THR A 158 -27.72 -11.18 18.49
C THR A 158 -27.79 -12.67 18.13
N ALA A 159 -28.90 -13.32 18.47
CA ALA A 159 -29.11 -14.75 18.19
C ALA A 159 -29.27 -15.04 16.68
N ALA A 160 -28.95 -16.26 16.26
CA ALA A 160 -29.14 -16.72 14.89
C ALA A 160 -30.61 -16.61 14.42
N GLY A 161 -30.81 -16.34 13.12
CA GLY A 161 -32.11 -16.03 12.54
C GLY A 161 -32.73 -14.75 13.11
N LYS A 162 -31.93 -13.74 13.45
CA LYS A 162 -32.36 -12.41 13.90
C LYS A 162 -31.53 -11.32 13.23
N SER A 163 -32.19 -10.20 12.94
CA SER A 163 -31.59 -9.07 12.23
C SER A 163 -31.53 -7.82 13.11
N LEU A 164 -30.46 -7.05 12.93
CA LEU A 164 -30.30 -5.71 13.49
C LEU A 164 -30.45 -4.65 12.40
N LYS A 165 -31.21 -3.61 12.70
CA LYS A 165 -31.20 -2.36 11.94
C LYS A 165 -30.14 -1.43 12.53
N ILE A 166 -29.21 -0.98 11.69
CA ILE A 166 -28.04 -0.18 12.06
C ILE A 166 -27.99 1.05 11.17
N ASN A 167 -28.09 2.23 11.78
CA ASN A 167 -27.86 3.50 11.10
C ASN A 167 -26.35 3.68 10.86
N ILE A 168 -25.88 3.62 9.62
CA ILE A 168 -24.50 3.97 9.27
C ILE A 168 -24.40 5.37 8.68
N LEU A 169 -23.25 6.02 8.86
CA LEU A 169 -22.88 7.18 8.06
C LEU A 169 -22.24 6.71 6.75
N ASP A 170 -22.96 6.89 5.65
CA ASP A 170 -22.38 6.83 4.31
C ASP A 170 -21.64 8.15 4.06
N VAL A 171 -20.30 8.08 3.98
CA VAL A 171 -19.41 9.23 3.78
C VAL A 171 -19.34 9.70 2.32
N GLU A 172 -19.68 8.86 1.34
CA GLU A 172 -19.70 9.22 -0.08
C GLU A 172 -20.99 9.98 -0.42
N SER A 173 -22.15 9.36 -0.16
CA SER A 173 -23.45 10.01 -0.39
C SER A 173 -23.83 10.99 0.72
N THR A 174 -23.05 11.04 1.82
CA THR A 174 -23.17 11.98 2.96
C THR A 174 -24.54 11.96 3.64
N LYS A 175 -25.04 10.74 3.86
CA LYS A 175 -26.36 10.45 4.41
C LYS A 175 -26.25 9.40 5.51
N VAL A 176 -27.24 9.37 6.40
CA VAL A 176 -27.48 8.19 7.21
C VAL A 176 -28.25 7.17 6.35
N LYS A 177 -27.74 5.95 6.25
CA LYS A 177 -28.45 4.78 5.69
C LYS A 177 -28.81 3.86 6.85
N GLU A 178 -30.03 3.32 6.85
CA GLU A 178 -30.33 2.13 7.65
C GLU A 178 -29.87 0.90 6.86
N VAL A 179 -28.97 0.11 7.43
CA VAL A 179 -28.56 -1.20 6.93
C VAL A 179 -29.14 -2.26 7.85
N GLU A 180 -29.64 -3.35 7.27
CA GLU A 180 -30.10 -4.52 8.01
C GLU A 180 -29.02 -5.60 7.95
N VAL A 181 -28.65 -6.12 9.13
CA VAL A 181 -27.62 -7.16 9.29
C VAL A 181 -28.27 -8.35 10.01
N GLU A 182 -28.44 -9.46 9.29
CA GLU A 182 -28.91 -10.74 9.83
C GLU A 182 -27.74 -11.57 10.34
N VAL A 183 -27.91 -12.22 11.50
CA VAL A 183 -27.05 -13.32 11.94
C VAL A 183 -27.62 -14.61 11.39
N ILE A 184 -26.98 -15.20 10.38
CA ILE A 184 -27.45 -16.43 9.74
C ILE A 184 -27.25 -17.61 10.70
N GLY A 185 -26.04 -17.74 11.27
CA GLY A 185 -25.71 -18.80 12.23
C GLY A 185 -24.22 -18.93 12.49
N GLU A 186 -23.82 -20.02 13.12
CA GLU A 186 -22.42 -20.43 13.23
C GLU A 186 -22.04 -21.37 12.07
N GLU A 187 -20.89 -21.13 11.45
CA GLU A 187 -20.31 -21.95 10.37
C GLU A 187 -18.84 -22.26 10.67
N THR A 188 -18.43 -23.51 10.44
CA THR A 188 -17.00 -23.88 10.46
C THR A 188 -16.46 -23.87 9.04
N LEU A 189 -15.54 -22.95 8.75
CA LEU A 189 -14.85 -22.85 7.46
C LEU A 189 -14.03 -24.11 7.17
N SER A 190 -13.68 -24.35 5.91
CA SER A 190 -12.86 -25.49 5.47
C SER A 190 -11.45 -25.54 6.11
N SER A 191 -10.98 -24.45 6.69
CA SER A 191 -9.77 -24.35 7.54
C SER A 191 -9.93 -24.98 8.93
N GLY A 192 -11.14 -25.37 9.34
CA GLY A 192 -11.48 -25.72 10.72
C GLY A 192 -11.79 -24.51 11.62
N THR A 193 -11.80 -23.29 11.08
CA THR A 193 -12.06 -22.07 11.85
C THR A 193 -13.57 -21.90 12.07
N ALA A 194 -13.99 -21.82 13.34
CA ALA A 194 -15.37 -21.49 13.70
C ALA A 194 -15.65 -19.99 13.50
N THR A 195 -16.80 -19.68 12.89
CA THR A 195 -17.21 -18.33 12.54
C THR A 195 -18.70 -18.11 12.78
N VAL A 196 -19.10 -16.84 12.94
CA VAL A 196 -20.47 -16.38 12.79
C VAL A 196 -20.64 -15.87 11.36
N HIS A 197 -21.60 -16.44 10.63
CA HIS A 197 -22.00 -15.98 9.31
C HIS A 197 -23.06 -14.89 9.45
N LEU A 198 -22.77 -13.71 8.89
CA LEU A 198 -23.64 -12.54 8.83
C LEU A 198 -24.03 -12.25 7.38
N ARG A 199 -25.23 -11.72 7.15
CA ARG A 199 -25.67 -11.20 5.85
C ARG A 199 -26.17 -9.77 6.01
N ASN A 200 -25.84 -8.87 5.08
CA ASN A 200 -26.38 -7.50 5.08
C ASN A 200 -26.72 -6.96 3.68
N ASN A 201 -27.46 -5.86 3.67
CA ASN A 201 -27.94 -5.16 2.47
C ASN A 201 -27.26 -3.79 2.24
N LEU A 202 -25.99 -3.63 2.64
CA LEU A 202 -25.20 -2.40 2.47
C LEU A 202 -25.13 -1.93 1.00
N TYR A 203 -25.06 -2.89 0.08
CA TYR A 203 -24.95 -2.64 -1.36
C TYR A 203 -26.33 -2.81 -2.04
N PRO A 204 -26.79 -1.85 -2.87
CA PRO A 204 -28.12 -1.93 -3.47
C PRO A 204 -28.33 -3.17 -4.36
N MET A 205 -29.45 -3.87 -4.13
CA MET A 205 -29.92 -5.02 -4.91
C MET A 205 -29.03 -6.27 -4.88
N VAL A 206 -28.07 -6.34 -3.95
CA VAL A 206 -27.16 -7.49 -3.81
C VAL A 206 -26.91 -7.80 -2.35
N ASP A 207 -26.89 -9.08 -2.01
CA ASP A 207 -26.53 -9.54 -0.66
C ASP A 207 -25.02 -9.44 -0.46
N ASN A 208 -24.64 -9.19 0.80
CA ASN A 208 -23.26 -9.15 1.27
C ASN A 208 -23.10 -10.14 2.43
N ASP A 209 -22.36 -11.22 2.19
CA ASP A 209 -22.11 -12.30 3.16
C ASP A 209 -20.75 -12.13 3.83
N ILE A 210 -20.72 -12.19 5.16
CA ILE A 210 -19.50 -11.96 5.95
C ILE A 210 -19.33 -13.08 6.97
N TRP A 211 -18.10 -13.62 7.05
CA TRP A 211 -17.70 -14.60 8.05
C TRP A 211 -16.79 -13.91 9.06
N VAL A 212 -17.21 -13.92 10.33
CA VAL A 212 -16.51 -13.28 11.46
C VAL A 212 -16.09 -14.35 12.44
N ASP A 213 -14.85 -14.36 12.93
CA ASP A 213 -14.46 -15.31 13.98
C ASP A 213 -15.13 -15.01 15.32
N LEU A 214 -14.94 -15.90 16.30
CA LEU A 214 -15.53 -15.78 17.64
C LEU A 214 -14.92 -14.63 18.48
N GLU A 215 -13.87 -13.97 17.99
CA GLU A 215 -13.22 -12.79 18.59
C GLU A 215 -13.70 -11.47 17.96
N GLY A 216 -14.40 -11.53 16.83
CA GLY A 216 -14.96 -10.40 16.11
C GLY A 216 -14.18 -9.96 14.88
N ASN A 217 -13.12 -10.68 14.47
CA ASN A 217 -12.36 -10.36 13.26
C ASN A 217 -13.11 -10.88 12.02
N SER A 218 -13.38 -10.03 11.04
CA SER A 218 -13.89 -10.48 9.74
C SER A 218 -12.79 -11.27 9.01
N LEU A 219 -13.08 -12.49 8.60
CA LEU A 219 -12.17 -13.37 7.86
C LEU A 219 -12.42 -13.32 6.35
N LYS A 220 -13.68 -13.25 5.94
CA LYS A 220 -14.13 -13.14 4.55
C LYS A 220 -15.36 -12.24 4.47
N GLU A 221 -15.45 -11.43 3.43
CA GLU A 221 -16.65 -10.72 2.99
C GLU A 221 -16.84 -10.98 1.49
N SER A 222 -18.06 -11.32 1.07
CA SER A 222 -18.43 -11.74 -0.29
C SER A 222 -19.62 -10.93 -0.77
N VAL A 223 -19.46 -10.26 -1.91
CA VAL A 223 -20.50 -9.47 -2.56
C VAL A 223 -20.82 -10.10 -3.90
N ARG A 224 -22.10 -10.48 -4.09
CA ARG A 224 -22.63 -11.15 -5.30
C ARG A 224 -21.96 -12.50 -5.59
N ASP A 225 -22.23 -13.49 -4.74
CA ASP A 225 -21.87 -14.90 -4.99
C ASP A 225 -20.36 -15.09 -5.32
N ASP A 226 -19.48 -14.59 -4.45
CA ASP A 226 -18.01 -14.58 -4.61
C ASP A 226 -17.46 -13.83 -5.85
N LEU A 227 -18.27 -13.00 -6.53
CA LEU A 227 -17.78 -12.12 -7.60
C LEU A 227 -16.73 -11.11 -7.09
N VAL A 228 -17.01 -10.46 -5.95
CA VAL A 228 -16.03 -9.62 -5.24
C VAL A 228 -15.84 -10.19 -3.85
N VAL A 229 -14.59 -10.52 -3.50
CA VAL A 229 -14.23 -11.11 -2.21
C VAL A 229 -13.17 -10.24 -1.52
N THR A 230 -13.48 -9.80 -0.30
CA THR A 230 -12.49 -9.23 0.62
C THR A 230 -12.07 -10.35 1.58
N GLN A 231 -10.80 -10.74 1.56
CA GLN A 231 -10.27 -11.88 2.30
C GLN A 231 -9.18 -11.41 3.27
N ALA A 232 -9.25 -11.81 4.54
CA ALA A 232 -8.22 -11.51 5.52
C ALA A 232 -6.87 -12.15 5.12
N GLU A 233 -5.78 -11.39 5.31
CA GLU A 233 -4.40 -11.79 5.03
C GLU A 233 -3.51 -11.55 6.26
N ASP A 234 -2.41 -12.30 6.36
CA ASP A 234 -1.42 -12.05 7.40
C ASP A 234 -0.65 -10.73 7.13
N GLU A 235 -0.23 -10.09 8.22
CA GLU A 235 0.46 -8.79 8.19
C GLU A 235 1.75 -8.82 7.36
N GLN A 236 2.48 -9.94 7.35
CA GLN A 236 3.77 -10.05 6.68
C GLN A 236 3.60 -10.14 5.16
N SER A 237 2.71 -11.02 4.68
CA SER A 237 2.39 -11.17 3.25
C SER A 237 1.75 -9.91 2.69
N ALA A 238 0.80 -9.31 3.40
CA ALA A 238 0.12 -8.09 2.95
C ALA A 238 1.08 -6.89 2.86
N ARG A 239 2.00 -6.75 3.82
CA ARG A 239 3.06 -5.73 3.78
C ARG A 239 4.08 -6.00 2.67
N LEU A 240 4.54 -7.24 2.50
CA LEU A 240 5.48 -7.61 1.44
C LEU A 240 4.88 -7.34 0.05
N TYR A 241 3.60 -7.69 -0.15
CA TYR A 241 2.85 -7.35 -1.36
C TYR A 241 2.79 -5.84 -1.59
N LEU A 242 2.45 -5.05 -0.57
CA LEU A 242 2.36 -3.59 -0.69
C LEU A 242 3.70 -2.95 -1.07
N ALA A 243 4.82 -3.41 -0.49
CA ALA A 243 6.17 -2.96 -0.83
C ALA A 243 6.54 -3.31 -2.29
N GLN A 244 6.34 -4.57 -2.69
CA GLN A 244 6.60 -5.01 -4.06
C GLN A 244 5.73 -4.26 -5.09
N ALA A 245 4.45 -4.06 -4.79
CA ALA A 245 3.51 -3.37 -5.66
C ALA A 245 3.88 -1.89 -5.87
N ALA A 246 4.38 -1.20 -4.84
CA ALA A 246 4.85 0.18 -4.95
C ALA A 246 6.16 0.28 -5.75
N LEU A 247 7.12 -0.64 -5.56
CA LEU A 247 8.39 -0.68 -6.30
C LEU A 247 8.21 -1.11 -7.77
N ALA A 248 7.27 -2.02 -8.04
CA ALA A 248 6.79 -2.36 -9.37
C ALA A 248 5.94 -1.25 -10.02
N LYS A 249 5.61 -0.19 -9.27
CA LYS A 249 4.79 0.95 -9.68
C LYS A 249 3.44 0.50 -10.26
N LEU A 250 2.85 -0.54 -9.64
CA LEU A 250 1.55 -1.08 -10.04
C LEU A 250 0.48 0.02 -9.97
N ASP A 251 -0.25 0.17 -11.07
CA ASP A 251 -1.45 1.02 -11.20
C ASP A 251 -2.39 0.97 -9.99
N LEU A 252 -2.53 -0.20 -9.36
CA LEU A 252 -3.39 -0.42 -8.18
C LEU A 252 -2.90 0.28 -6.90
N VAL A 253 -1.60 0.54 -6.78
CA VAL A 253 -0.96 1.10 -5.58
C VAL A 253 -0.34 2.48 -5.86
N LEU A 254 -0.33 2.92 -7.12
CA LEU A 254 0.35 4.14 -7.56
C LEU A 254 -0.17 5.41 -6.86
N ASP A 255 -1.46 5.74 -6.96
CA ASP A 255 -2.02 6.95 -6.31
C ASP A 255 -1.99 6.87 -4.77
N PHE A 256 -2.07 5.65 -4.22
CA PHE A 256 -1.99 5.40 -2.77
C PHE A 256 -0.57 5.59 -2.19
N SER A 257 0.46 5.31 -2.99
CA SER A 257 1.87 5.35 -2.60
C SER A 257 2.60 6.63 -3.02
N LEU A 258 2.07 7.38 -4.00
CA LEU A 258 2.63 8.64 -4.49
C LEU A 258 2.62 9.74 -3.42
N ILE A 259 3.81 10.13 -2.96
CA ILE A 259 4.01 11.17 -1.95
C ILE A 259 4.10 12.52 -2.66
N ARG A 260 2.95 13.17 -2.80
CA ARG A 260 2.83 14.53 -3.35
C ARG A 260 3.48 15.55 -2.42
N VAL A 261 4.09 16.59 -2.99
CA VAL A 261 4.84 17.62 -2.24
C VAL A 261 4.48 19.04 -2.65
N SER A 262 4.66 19.98 -1.73
CA SER A 262 4.52 21.41 -1.97
C SER A 262 5.71 22.18 -1.37
N PRO A 263 6.32 23.13 -2.11
CA PRO A 263 6.18 23.32 -3.56
C PRO A 263 6.69 22.08 -4.35
N PRO A 264 6.27 21.90 -5.62
CA PRO A 264 6.81 20.86 -6.50
C PRO A 264 8.29 21.11 -6.85
N LEU A 265 8.93 20.14 -7.51
CA LEU A 265 10.29 20.25 -8.06
C LEU A 265 10.20 20.37 -9.59
N ASP A 266 10.77 21.44 -10.14
CA ASP A 266 10.54 21.83 -11.54
C ASP A 266 11.59 21.25 -12.51
N ARG A 267 12.84 21.17 -12.05
CA ARG A 267 14.02 20.64 -12.78
C ARG A 267 14.84 19.69 -11.88
N PRO A 268 14.28 18.54 -11.44
CA PRO A 268 14.91 17.67 -10.42
C PRO A 268 16.34 17.24 -10.76
N GLU A 269 16.64 17.04 -12.03
CA GLU A 269 17.96 16.70 -12.59
C GLU A 269 18.99 17.85 -12.51
N GLN A 270 18.55 19.08 -12.25
CA GLN A 270 19.38 20.27 -12.11
C GLN A 270 19.51 20.74 -10.64
N LEU A 271 19.09 19.93 -9.67
CA LEU A 271 19.21 20.26 -8.25
C LEU A 271 20.67 20.25 -7.78
N LEU A 272 21.09 21.37 -7.18
CA LEU A 272 22.33 21.50 -6.42
C LEU A 272 22.10 21.32 -4.91
N LYS A 273 20.87 21.49 -4.42
CA LYS A 273 20.52 21.20 -3.02
C LYS A 273 19.03 20.94 -2.91
N LEU A 274 18.65 19.94 -2.12
CA LEU A 274 17.27 19.65 -1.80
C LEU A 274 17.14 19.28 -0.31
N SER A 275 16.19 19.89 0.39
CA SER A 275 15.79 19.51 1.74
C SER A 275 14.28 19.30 1.81
N VAL A 276 13.86 18.16 2.36
CA VAL A 276 12.48 17.71 2.41
C VAL A 276 12.14 17.24 3.83
N GLU A 277 11.08 17.82 4.39
CA GLU A 277 10.48 17.35 5.65
C GLU A 277 9.41 16.29 5.35
N PHE A 278 9.42 15.20 6.11
CA PHE A 278 8.44 14.12 6.06
C PHE A 278 7.69 14.01 7.39
N THR A 279 6.36 13.84 7.31
CA THR A 279 5.52 13.37 8.42
C THR A 279 5.23 11.87 8.25
N GLY A 280 4.67 11.21 9.28
CA GLY A 280 4.22 9.82 9.20
C GLY A 280 5.34 8.75 9.22
N VAL A 281 6.61 9.14 9.37
CA VAL A 281 7.76 8.23 9.44
C VAL A 281 7.77 7.47 10.78
N PRO A 282 7.57 6.13 10.81
CA PRO A 282 7.56 5.35 12.05
C PRO A 282 8.87 5.49 12.83
N ALA A 283 8.82 5.34 14.17
CA ALA A 283 10.00 5.36 15.01
C ALA A 283 11.00 4.23 14.68
N ALA A 284 10.49 3.09 14.21
CA ALA A 284 11.28 1.91 13.83
C ALA A 284 11.96 2.01 12.45
N LEU A 285 11.66 3.02 11.61
CA LEU A 285 12.42 3.24 10.38
C LEU A 285 13.76 3.92 10.74
N PRO A 286 14.92 3.33 10.39
CA PRO A 286 16.21 3.96 10.61
C PRO A 286 16.34 5.22 9.74
N ILE A 287 17.03 6.24 10.26
CA ILE A 287 17.29 7.49 9.52
C ILE A 287 18.69 7.38 8.91
N LEU A 288 18.75 6.80 7.71
CA LEU A 288 20.00 6.47 7.02
C LEU A 288 20.78 7.73 6.61
N GLN A 289 22.10 7.66 6.78
CA GLN A 289 23.06 8.74 6.52
C GLN A 289 24.02 8.33 5.41
N GLY A 290 24.65 9.30 4.77
CA GLY A 290 25.76 9.11 3.86
C GLY A 290 26.25 10.44 3.29
N LYS A 291 27.17 10.36 2.33
CA LYS A 291 27.74 11.53 1.63
C LYS A 291 26.65 12.34 0.91
N GLY A 292 25.79 11.66 0.15
CA GLY A 292 24.67 12.28 -0.58
C GLY A 292 23.39 12.54 0.24
N GLN A 293 23.30 12.10 1.50
CA GLN A 293 22.10 12.27 2.33
C GLN A 293 22.41 12.44 3.81
N GLN A 294 21.97 13.55 4.39
CA GLN A 294 21.89 13.74 5.85
C GLN A 294 20.42 13.66 6.28
N GLY A 295 20.13 12.93 7.36
CA GLY A 295 18.77 12.79 7.89
C GLY A 295 18.70 13.09 9.39
N LYS A 296 17.67 13.79 9.85
CA LYS A 296 17.43 13.99 11.30
C LYS A 296 15.95 13.96 11.65
N ARG A 297 15.61 13.29 12.76
CA ARG A 297 14.28 13.37 13.36
C ARG A 297 14.19 14.64 14.23
N LEU A 298 13.11 15.40 14.06
CA LEU A 298 12.81 16.62 14.80
C LEU A 298 12.02 16.28 16.09
N PRO A 299 11.97 17.18 17.10
CA PRO A 299 11.29 16.91 18.37
C PRO A 299 9.78 16.64 18.27
N ASP A 300 9.14 17.06 17.17
CA ASP A 300 7.72 16.81 16.88
C ASP A 300 7.48 15.53 16.05
N GLY A 301 8.52 14.71 15.86
CA GLY A 301 8.45 13.44 15.15
C GLY A 301 8.63 13.51 13.63
N ARG A 302 8.62 14.72 13.02
CA ARG A 302 9.00 14.92 11.61
C ARG A 302 10.42 14.42 11.35
N VAL A 303 10.72 14.06 10.11
CA VAL A 303 12.09 13.78 9.67
C VAL A 303 12.48 14.77 8.58
N LEU A 304 13.58 15.48 8.74
CA LEU A 304 14.21 16.26 7.67
C LEU A 304 15.27 15.39 7.00
N PHE A 305 15.13 15.16 5.70
CA PHE A 305 16.23 14.73 4.84
C PHE A 305 16.79 15.93 4.08
N SER A 306 18.11 16.00 3.96
CA SER A 306 18.85 17.02 3.23
C SER A 306 19.91 16.36 2.36
N MET A 307 19.82 16.57 1.06
CA MET A 307 20.72 16.04 0.05
C MET A 307 21.62 17.19 -0.42
N PRO A 308 22.88 17.26 0.05
CA PRO A 308 23.83 18.28 -0.39
C PRO A 308 24.35 17.99 -1.80
N ASN A 309 24.83 19.04 -2.48
CA ASN A 309 25.71 18.90 -3.64
C ASN A 309 26.92 18.02 -3.27
N GLU A 310 27.34 17.09 -4.13
CA GLU A 310 28.56 16.28 -3.92
C GLU A 310 29.81 17.14 -3.65
N ALA A 311 29.93 18.31 -4.29
CA ALA A 311 31.03 19.25 -4.08
C ALA A 311 31.05 19.89 -2.67
N TYR A 312 29.98 19.72 -1.89
CA TYR A 312 29.79 20.21 -0.51
C TYR A 312 29.40 19.07 0.45
N ALA A 313 29.51 17.81 0.01
CA ALA A 313 29.02 16.65 0.73
C ALA A 313 29.97 16.22 1.86
N SER A 314 29.73 16.76 3.06
CA SER A 314 30.33 16.28 4.30
C SER A 314 29.41 15.31 5.02
N GLY A 315 29.96 14.20 5.51
CA GLY A 315 29.25 13.16 6.24
C GLY A 315 30.19 12.04 6.69
N PRO A 316 29.76 11.14 7.59
CA PRO A 316 30.51 9.95 7.92
C PRO A 316 30.57 9.01 6.70
N GLU A 317 31.78 8.63 6.30
CA GLU A 317 32.01 7.67 5.22
C GLU A 317 32.18 6.28 5.84
N GLU A 318 31.17 5.43 5.73
CA GLU A 318 31.24 4.04 6.21
C GLU A 318 32.10 3.19 5.27
N ALA A 319 33.12 2.52 5.80
CA ALA A 319 33.93 1.58 5.04
C ALA A 319 33.09 0.38 4.56
N PRO A 320 33.38 -0.18 3.37
CA PRO A 320 32.65 -1.33 2.85
C PRO A 320 32.84 -2.58 3.70
N GLN A 321 31.75 -3.30 3.91
CA GLN A 321 31.69 -4.56 4.67
C GLN A 321 31.90 -5.76 3.73
N ALA A 322 32.19 -6.95 4.28
CA ALA A 322 32.33 -8.17 3.46
C ALA A 322 31.06 -8.47 2.64
N ALA A 323 29.89 -8.30 3.27
CA ALA A 323 28.58 -8.46 2.64
C ALA A 323 28.28 -7.44 1.52
N ASP A 324 29.10 -6.39 1.34
CA ASP A 324 29.02 -5.48 0.19
C ASP A 324 29.68 -6.07 -1.08
N LEU A 325 30.54 -7.09 -0.93
CA LEU A 325 31.27 -7.78 -2.01
C LEU A 325 30.79 -9.22 -2.24
N GLU A 326 30.39 -9.93 -1.18
CA GLU A 326 30.02 -11.34 -1.22
C GLU A 326 28.77 -11.61 -2.09
N PRO A 327 28.65 -12.80 -2.71
CA PRO A 327 27.42 -13.21 -3.37
C PRO A 327 26.29 -13.45 -2.35
N GLY A 328 25.05 -13.19 -2.75
CA GLY A 328 23.85 -13.42 -1.94
C GLY A 328 22.72 -14.05 -2.75
N GLN A 329 21.72 -14.63 -2.07
CA GLN A 329 20.63 -15.37 -2.71
C GLN A 329 19.89 -14.58 -3.82
N ARG A 330 19.79 -13.26 -3.68
CA ARG A 330 19.18 -12.35 -4.67
C ARG A 330 20.17 -11.58 -5.53
N ILE A 331 21.47 -11.69 -5.22
CA ILE A 331 22.58 -11.00 -5.90
C ILE A 331 23.72 -12.03 -6.12
N PRO A 332 23.55 -13.01 -7.03
CA PRO A 332 24.50 -14.10 -7.24
C PRO A 332 25.68 -13.64 -8.10
N SER A 333 26.59 -12.84 -7.52
CA SER A 333 27.77 -12.29 -8.20
C SER A 333 28.86 -13.32 -8.52
N ASP A 334 28.71 -14.54 -8.01
CA ASP A 334 29.55 -15.71 -8.25
C ASP A 334 29.05 -16.61 -9.42
N SER A 335 27.87 -16.32 -9.99
CA SER A 335 27.35 -17.04 -11.16
C SER A 335 28.31 -16.92 -12.36
N PRO A 336 28.61 -18.04 -13.06
CA PRO A 336 29.40 -18.01 -14.29
C PRO A 336 28.83 -17.08 -15.36
N GLU A 337 27.51 -16.98 -15.47
CA GLU A 337 26.81 -16.10 -16.42
C GLU A 337 26.98 -14.61 -16.06
N ILE A 338 26.92 -14.26 -14.77
CA ILE A 338 27.18 -12.90 -14.28
C ILE A 338 28.66 -12.54 -14.47
N ILE A 339 29.59 -13.44 -14.13
CA ILE A 339 31.03 -13.22 -14.29
C ILE A 339 31.39 -13.05 -15.77
N ALA A 340 30.93 -13.94 -16.65
CA ALA A 340 31.18 -13.85 -18.09
C ALA A 340 30.62 -12.53 -18.66
N ARG A 341 29.39 -12.16 -18.28
CA ARG A 341 28.77 -10.89 -18.67
C ARG A 341 29.56 -9.67 -18.16
N MET A 342 30.05 -9.71 -16.93
CA MET A 342 30.87 -8.64 -16.36
C MET A 342 32.17 -8.48 -17.14
N VAL A 343 32.86 -9.57 -17.48
CA VAL A 343 34.08 -9.54 -18.31
C VAL A 343 33.79 -8.98 -19.71
N GLU A 344 32.69 -9.37 -20.36
CA GLU A 344 32.28 -8.81 -21.67
C GLU A 344 32.05 -7.29 -21.64
N ILE A 345 31.57 -6.72 -20.53
CA ILE A 345 31.25 -5.29 -20.42
C ILE A 345 32.46 -4.46 -19.98
N VAL A 346 33.25 -4.99 -19.04
CA VAL A 346 34.40 -4.30 -18.44
C VAL A 346 35.65 -4.38 -19.30
N GLY A 347 35.86 -5.52 -19.98
CA GLY A 347 37.08 -5.79 -20.73
C GLY A 347 38.33 -5.55 -19.88
N ASP A 348 39.23 -4.72 -20.41
CA ASP A 348 40.51 -4.41 -19.75
C ASP A 348 40.47 -3.23 -18.77
N GLU A 349 39.33 -2.59 -18.51
CA GLU A 349 39.27 -1.46 -17.58
C GLU A 349 39.65 -1.87 -16.15
N LYS A 350 40.49 -1.05 -15.50
CA LYS A 350 41.02 -1.29 -14.14
C LYS A 350 40.45 -0.30 -13.11
N ASP A 351 40.02 0.89 -13.54
CA ASP A 351 39.45 1.94 -12.69
C ASP A 351 38.02 1.58 -12.21
N PRO A 352 37.76 1.47 -10.89
CA PRO A 352 36.46 1.07 -10.37
C PRO A 352 35.30 1.99 -10.78
N ALA A 353 35.53 3.30 -10.92
CA ALA A 353 34.48 4.26 -11.28
C ALA A 353 34.18 4.23 -12.79
N ARG A 354 35.16 3.91 -13.64
CA ARG A 354 34.91 3.64 -15.06
C ARG A 354 34.25 2.27 -15.26
N LYS A 355 34.66 1.23 -14.53
CA LYS A 355 33.95 -0.08 -14.47
C LYS A 355 32.47 0.09 -14.09
N ALA A 356 32.19 0.75 -12.97
CA ALA A 356 30.82 1.00 -12.49
C ALA A 356 29.98 1.72 -13.55
N ARG A 357 30.53 2.75 -14.22
CA ARG A 357 29.84 3.47 -15.29
C ARG A 357 29.54 2.59 -16.50
N LEU A 358 30.48 1.76 -16.94
CA LEU A 358 30.27 0.82 -18.07
C LEU A 358 29.17 -0.19 -17.75
N LEU A 359 29.19 -0.78 -16.54
CA LEU A 359 28.16 -1.72 -16.07
C LEU A 359 26.78 -1.06 -15.98
N MET A 360 26.69 0.12 -15.37
CA MET A 360 25.45 0.89 -15.25
C MET A 360 24.87 1.25 -16.62
N GLN A 361 25.68 1.81 -17.53
CA GLN A 361 25.27 2.20 -18.88
C GLN A 361 24.90 1.00 -19.76
N TRP A 362 25.49 -0.17 -19.50
CA TRP A 362 25.07 -1.41 -20.15
C TRP A 362 23.69 -1.84 -19.65
N VAL A 363 23.45 -1.91 -18.32
CA VAL A 363 22.13 -2.29 -17.78
C VAL A 363 21.03 -1.34 -18.27
N ALA A 364 21.25 -0.02 -18.19
CA ALA A 364 20.28 1.00 -18.59
C ALA A 364 19.92 1.01 -20.09
N ARG A 365 20.78 0.45 -20.95
CA ARG A 365 20.55 0.34 -22.41
C ARG A 365 19.98 -1.02 -22.82
N GLU A 366 20.40 -2.08 -22.14
CA GLU A 366 20.23 -3.47 -22.60
C GLU A 366 19.09 -4.19 -21.89
N ILE A 367 18.59 -3.65 -20.78
CA ILE A 367 17.39 -4.13 -20.07
C ILE A 367 16.25 -3.17 -20.34
N LYS A 368 15.07 -3.72 -20.66
CA LYS A 368 13.85 -2.93 -20.89
C LYS A 368 13.09 -2.78 -19.58
N GLY A 369 12.63 -1.55 -19.30
CA GLY A 369 11.71 -1.28 -18.21
C GLY A 369 10.39 -2.04 -18.37
N ALA A 370 10.05 -2.83 -17.36
CA ALA A 370 8.80 -3.55 -17.22
C ALA A 370 8.17 -3.31 -15.85
N VAL A 371 6.91 -3.72 -15.69
CA VAL A 371 6.18 -3.64 -14.42
C VAL A 371 6.57 -4.81 -13.50
N THR A 372 6.67 -6.01 -14.07
CA THR A 372 7.07 -7.24 -13.38
C THR A 372 8.53 -7.21 -12.95
N ASP A 373 8.81 -7.64 -11.72
CA ASP A 373 10.17 -7.98 -11.29
C ASP A 373 10.53 -9.35 -11.87
N SER A 374 11.67 -9.48 -12.54
CA SER A 374 12.25 -10.78 -12.86
C SER A 374 12.87 -11.35 -11.58
N GLN A 375 12.56 -12.61 -11.25
CA GLN A 375 12.73 -13.19 -9.92
C GLN A 375 14.20 -13.37 -9.51
N SER A 376 15.14 -13.20 -10.45
CA SER A 376 16.58 -13.16 -10.20
C SER A 376 17.32 -12.32 -11.24
N PRO A 377 18.53 -11.80 -10.94
CA PRO A 377 19.42 -11.20 -11.94
C PRO A 377 19.72 -12.08 -13.16
N LEU A 378 19.76 -13.40 -12.98
CA LEU A 378 19.98 -14.37 -14.05
C LEU A 378 18.80 -14.38 -15.04
N GLU A 379 17.57 -14.26 -14.52
CA GLU A 379 16.40 -14.06 -15.36
C GLU A 379 16.47 -12.69 -16.05
N THR A 380 16.77 -11.60 -15.35
CA THR A 380 16.92 -10.26 -15.96
C THR A 380 17.91 -10.25 -17.14
N LEU A 381 19.07 -10.90 -16.95
CA LEU A 381 20.12 -11.05 -17.96
C LEU A 381 19.68 -11.87 -19.19
N LYS A 382 18.80 -12.85 -18.98
CA LYS A 382 18.25 -13.75 -20.02
C LYS A 382 17.06 -13.13 -20.77
N THR A 383 16.14 -12.48 -20.07
CA THR A 383 14.90 -11.91 -20.63
C THR A 383 15.11 -10.50 -21.21
N ARG A 384 16.14 -9.78 -20.74
CA ARG A 384 16.40 -8.36 -21.05
C ARG A 384 15.21 -7.45 -20.72
N SER A 385 14.51 -7.78 -19.64
CA SER A 385 13.29 -7.10 -19.19
C SER A 385 13.14 -7.21 -17.67
N GLY A 386 12.71 -6.13 -17.00
CA GLY A 386 12.45 -6.13 -15.56
C GLY A 386 12.11 -4.73 -15.02
N ASN A 387 11.77 -4.62 -13.73
CA ASN A 387 11.48 -3.34 -13.07
C ASN A 387 12.73 -2.75 -12.39
N CYS A 388 12.58 -1.67 -11.60
CA CYS A 388 13.72 -1.01 -10.95
C CYS A 388 14.54 -1.95 -10.05
N GLN A 389 13.88 -2.86 -9.33
CA GLN A 389 14.58 -3.86 -8.50
C GLN A 389 15.41 -4.81 -9.38
N SER A 390 14.85 -5.24 -10.52
CA SER A 390 15.54 -6.13 -11.46
C SER A 390 16.80 -5.48 -12.05
N HIS A 391 16.74 -4.18 -12.38
CA HIS A 391 17.88 -3.39 -12.85
C HIS A 391 18.93 -3.23 -11.75
N ALA A 392 18.51 -2.83 -10.54
CA ALA A 392 19.39 -2.62 -9.39
C ALA A 392 20.11 -3.91 -8.95
N ARG A 393 19.42 -5.05 -8.85
CA ARG A 393 20.04 -6.34 -8.51
C ARG A 393 21.00 -6.84 -9.59
N LEU A 394 20.67 -6.66 -10.87
CA LEU A 394 21.56 -7.06 -11.97
C LEU A 394 22.84 -6.21 -11.98
N TYR A 395 22.71 -4.88 -11.84
CA TYR A 395 23.88 -4.02 -11.66
C TYR A 395 24.70 -4.43 -10.44
N ALA A 396 24.07 -4.66 -9.28
CA ALA A 396 24.78 -5.05 -8.05
C ALA A 396 25.54 -6.38 -8.20
N ALA A 397 24.94 -7.38 -8.87
CA ALA A 397 25.60 -8.65 -9.14
C ALA A 397 26.83 -8.49 -10.05
N LEU A 398 26.69 -7.70 -11.13
CA LEU A 398 27.80 -7.39 -12.04
C LEU A 398 28.90 -6.55 -11.36
N ALA A 399 28.55 -5.58 -10.51
CA ALA A 399 29.49 -4.72 -9.82
C ALA A 399 30.29 -5.48 -8.74
N ARG A 400 29.61 -6.32 -7.94
CA ARG A 400 30.28 -7.24 -7.00
C ARG A 400 31.23 -8.19 -7.73
N ALA A 401 30.80 -8.79 -8.85
CA ALA A 401 31.65 -9.64 -9.69
C ALA A 401 32.88 -8.89 -10.24
N ALA A 402 32.77 -7.58 -10.50
CA ALA A 402 33.87 -6.72 -10.94
C ALA A 402 34.84 -6.30 -9.82
N GLY A 403 34.59 -6.71 -8.57
CA GLY A 403 35.34 -6.37 -7.37
C GLY A 403 34.95 -5.04 -6.72
N ILE A 404 33.73 -4.54 -6.98
CA ILE A 404 33.25 -3.23 -6.50
C ILE A 404 32.23 -3.45 -5.36
N PRO A 405 32.53 -3.04 -4.12
CA PRO A 405 31.57 -3.15 -3.02
C PRO A 405 30.30 -2.37 -3.36
N THR A 406 29.15 -3.06 -3.36
CA THR A 406 27.90 -2.52 -3.92
C THR A 406 26.69 -2.98 -3.11
N ARG A 407 25.88 -2.01 -2.64
CA ARG A 407 24.63 -2.22 -1.90
C ARG A 407 23.44 -2.11 -2.83
N PHE A 408 22.42 -2.92 -2.58
CA PHE A 408 21.07 -2.67 -3.07
C PHE A 408 20.38 -1.69 -2.12
N VAL A 409 19.70 -0.68 -2.67
CA VAL A 409 19.08 0.41 -1.90
C VAL A 409 17.66 0.65 -2.38
N SER A 410 16.75 0.89 -1.44
CA SER A 410 15.37 1.27 -1.71
C SER A 410 14.99 2.56 -0.99
N GLY A 411 14.11 3.33 -1.63
CA GLY A 411 13.66 4.59 -1.09
C GLY A 411 12.72 5.30 -2.04
N LEU A 412 12.93 6.59 -2.22
CA LEU A 412 12.07 7.47 -3.00
C LEU A 412 12.86 8.15 -4.13
N VAL A 413 12.20 8.38 -5.27
CA VAL A 413 12.68 9.24 -6.36
C VAL A 413 11.56 10.17 -6.84
N TYR A 414 11.88 11.40 -7.26
CA TYR A 414 10.85 12.34 -7.71
C TYR A 414 10.45 12.09 -9.17
N TRP A 415 9.16 11.86 -9.42
CA TRP A 415 8.64 11.58 -10.75
C TRP A 415 7.89 12.77 -11.35
N GLN A 416 8.52 13.41 -12.35
CA GLN A 416 7.90 14.25 -13.38
C GLN A 416 6.76 15.19 -12.89
N GLY A 417 7.04 15.99 -11.85
CA GLY A 417 6.09 16.97 -11.31
C GLY A 417 4.94 16.41 -10.45
N GLN A 418 4.81 15.08 -10.35
CA GLN A 418 3.71 14.43 -9.62
C GLN A 418 3.98 14.30 -8.12
N GLY A 419 5.22 13.98 -7.74
CA GLY A 419 5.61 13.66 -6.36
C GLY A 419 6.71 12.60 -6.29
N PHE A 420 7.01 12.12 -5.10
CA PHE A 420 7.95 11.01 -4.89
C PHE A 420 7.25 9.65 -5.05
N LEU A 421 7.89 8.75 -5.81
CA LEU A 421 7.50 7.34 -5.95
C LEU A 421 8.54 6.43 -5.28
N TYR A 422 8.10 5.25 -4.87
CA TYR A 422 9.00 4.21 -4.38
C TYR A 422 9.84 3.64 -5.52
N HIS A 423 11.13 3.46 -5.27
CA HIS A 423 12.12 3.06 -6.29
C HIS A 423 13.32 2.37 -5.63
N SER A 424 14.01 1.53 -6.40
CA SER A 424 15.24 0.85 -6.00
C SER A 424 16.38 1.14 -6.96
N TRP A 425 17.57 1.34 -6.41
CA TRP A 425 18.82 1.62 -7.12
C TRP A 425 19.99 0.88 -6.42
N ALA A 426 21.22 1.19 -6.79
CA ALA A 426 22.40 0.65 -6.12
C ALA A 426 23.37 1.74 -5.67
N GLU A 427 24.11 1.49 -4.60
CA GLU A 427 25.22 2.34 -4.18
C GLU A 427 26.51 1.55 -4.28
N SER A 428 27.54 2.11 -4.92
CA SER A 428 28.87 1.48 -5.05
C SER A 428 29.92 2.32 -4.33
N HIS A 429 30.85 1.66 -3.64
CA HIS A 429 31.93 2.31 -2.91
C HIS A 429 33.10 2.66 -3.85
N LEU A 430 33.25 3.94 -4.18
CA LEU A 430 34.14 4.47 -5.22
C LEU A 430 34.98 5.65 -4.67
N ASN A 431 35.58 5.46 -3.49
CA ASN A 431 36.07 6.51 -2.58
C ASN A 431 34.90 7.28 -1.95
N GLY A 432 34.13 6.54 -1.15
CA GLY A 432 32.81 6.90 -0.65
C GLY A 432 31.69 6.24 -1.44
N TRP A 433 30.53 6.11 -0.80
CA TRP A 433 29.32 5.57 -1.41
C TRP A 433 28.71 6.58 -2.39
N ILE A 434 28.65 6.18 -3.66
CA ILE A 434 28.01 6.93 -4.75
C ILE A 434 26.77 6.16 -5.17
N ALA A 435 25.62 6.85 -5.32
CA ALA A 435 24.40 6.27 -5.85
C ALA A 435 24.46 6.18 -7.38
N LEU A 436 24.04 5.03 -7.92
CA LEU A 436 23.88 4.77 -9.35
C LEU A 436 22.47 4.22 -9.58
N ASP A 437 21.72 4.83 -10.50
CA ASP A 437 20.45 4.27 -10.94
C ASP A 437 20.57 3.64 -12.34
N PRO A 438 20.71 2.30 -12.44
CA PRO A 438 20.71 1.60 -13.72
C PRO A 438 19.33 1.59 -14.41
N THR A 439 18.26 2.09 -13.77
CA THR A 439 16.93 2.26 -14.39
C THR A 439 16.85 3.53 -15.23
N PHE A 440 17.53 4.61 -14.79
CA PHE A 440 17.53 5.92 -15.47
C PHE A 440 18.86 6.28 -16.14
N GLY A 441 19.92 5.49 -15.92
CA GLY A 441 21.23 5.72 -16.52
C GLY A 441 22.09 6.75 -15.76
N GLU A 442 21.78 7.03 -14.50
CA GLU A 442 22.41 8.09 -13.72
C GLU A 442 23.60 7.61 -12.88
N MET A 443 24.71 8.36 -12.93
CA MET A 443 25.89 8.21 -12.06
C MET A 443 26.66 9.55 -11.96
N PRO A 444 26.59 10.26 -10.81
CA PRO A 444 25.75 9.97 -9.64
C PRO A 444 24.25 10.05 -9.97
N ALA A 445 23.43 9.36 -9.18
CA ALA A 445 21.98 9.53 -9.18
C ALA A 445 21.60 10.93 -8.65
N ASN A 446 20.55 11.54 -9.22
CA ASN A 446 20.17 12.92 -8.90
C ASN A 446 19.68 13.08 -7.45
N LEU A 447 19.73 14.31 -6.91
CA LEU A 447 19.44 14.62 -5.49
C LEU A 447 18.00 14.34 -5.03
N THR A 448 17.12 13.80 -5.88
CA THR A 448 15.79 13.33 -5.47
C THR A 448 15.76 11.88 -5.00
N HIS A 449 16.87 11.15 -5.08
CA HIS A 449 17.02 9.81 -4.52
C HIS A 449 17.16 9.86 -2.99
N ILE A 450 16.05 9.68 -2.27
CA ILE A 450 15.98 9.71 -0.80
C ILE A 450 15.99 8.28 -0.27
N LYS A 451 17.12 7.88 0.31
CA LYS A 451 17.44 6.54 0.83
C LYS A 451 16.67 6.26 2.12
N LEU A 452 15.83 5.22 2.11
CA LEU A 452 15.01 4.80 3.26
C LEU A 452 15.41 3.43 3.83
N VAL A 453 15.87 2.52 2.99
CA VAL A 453 16.22 1.13 3.33
C VAL A 453 17.46 0.68 2.56
N GLU A 454 18.36 -0.02 3.23
CA GLU A 454 19.46 -0.79 2.62
C GLU A 454 19.13 -2.28 2.66
N GLY A 455 19.67 -3.03 1.70
CA GLY A 455 19.40 -4.47 1.57
C GLY A 455 18.08 -4.79 0.87
N ASP A 456 17.88 -6.08 0.57
CA ASP A 456 16.76 -6.57 -0.23
C ASP A 456 16.03 -7.79 0.38
N SER A 457 16.28 -8.07 1.67
CA SER A 457 15.58 -9.12 2.42
C SER A 457 14.10 -8.78 2.66
N ALA A 458 13.33 -9.79 3.07
CA ALA A 458 11.92 -9.59 3.42
C ALA A 458 11.71 -8.66 4.64
N GLY A 459 12.66 -8.61 5.58
CA GLY A 459 12.60 -7.73 6.75
C GLY A 459 12.82 -6.27 6.36
N GLU A 460 13.85 -6.00 5.58
CA GLU A 460 14.19 -4.68 5.05
C GLU A 460 13.07 -4.12 4.18
N MET A 461 12.55 -4.92 3.23
CA MET A 461 11.39 -4.55 2.42
C MET A 461 10.10 -4.35 3.25
N GLY A 462 9.95 -5.05 4.37
CA GLY A 462 8.87 -4.85 5.33
C GLY A 462 8.85 -3.46 5.97
N LEU A 463 10.02 -2.81 6.11
CA LEU A 463 10.10 -1.44 6.60
C LEU A 463 9.49 -0.42 5.62
N LEU A 464 9.62 -0.65 4.30
CA LEU A 464 8.97 0.17 3.26
C LEU A 464 7.44 0.07 3.36
N ALA A 465 6.90 -1.14 3.56
CA ALA A 465 5.47 -1.33 3.78
C ALA A 465 4.95 -0.56 5.01
N GLY A 466 5.80 -0.42 6.03
CA GLY A 466 5.56 0.39 7.23
C GLY A 466 5.39 1.89 6.97
N VAL A 467 5.85 2.41 5.82
CA VAL A 467 5.72 3.83 5.39
C VAL A 467 4.79 4.07 4.21
N ILE A 468 4.51 3.07 3.36
CA ILE A 468 3.67 3.25 2.15
C ILE A 468 2.27 3.77 2.52
N GLY A 469 1.91 4.90 1.89
CA GLY A 469 0.68 5.64 2.15
C GLY A 469 0.61 6.40 3.48
N ARG A 470 1.66 6.39 4.32
CA ARG A 470 1.72 7.17 5.57
C ARG A 470 2.51 8.47 5.44
N LEU A 471 3.49 8.48 4.54
CA LEU A 471 4.34 9.65 4.32
C LEU A 471 3.57 10.77 3.62
N GLN A 472 3.68 11.97 4.17
CA GLN A 472 3.43 13.23 3.48
C GLN A 472 4.76 14.01 3.50
N ALA A 473 5.04 14.80 2.46
CA ALA A 473 6.31 15.50 2.38
C ALA A 473 6.16 16.96 1.92
N LYS A 474 7.07 17.79 2.41
CA LYS A 474 7.14 19.24 2.15
C LYS A 474 8.57 19.60 1.76
N VAL A 475 8.74 20.25 0.61
CA VAL A 475 10.04 20.81 0.22
C VAL A 475 10.27 22.07 1.07
N VAL A 476 11.38 22.11 1.83
CA VAL A 476 11.75 23.27 2.65
C VAL A 476 12.93 24.05 2.08
N GLU A 477 13.74 23.43 1.22
CA GLU A 477 14.80 24.09 0.47
C GLU A 477 14.97 23.40 -0.90
N LYS A 478 15.08 24.18 -1.98
CA LYS A 478 15.48 23.70 -3.30
C LYS A 478 16.37 24.73 -3.98
N VAL A 479 17.51 24.30 -4.52
CA VAL A 479 18.45 25.15 -5.27
C VAL A 479 18.76 24.46 -6.59
N TYR A 480 18.61 25.18 -7.70
CA TYR A 480 18.91 24.69 -9.06
C TYR A 480 20.21 25.27 -9.58
N SER A 481 20.83 24.58 -10.55
CA SER A 481 21.94 25.14 -11.32
C SER A 481 21.45 26.28 -12.24
N LEU A 482 22.36 27.23 -12.47
CA LEU A 482 22.16 28.36 -13.39
C LEU A 482 22.49 27.93 -14.84
N ALA A 483 21.74 26.94 -15.34
CA ALA A 483 21.77 26.53 -16.73
C ALA A 483 20.68 27.28 -17.53
N ASP A 484 21.12 28.21 -18.37
CA ASP A 484 20.36 28.86 -19.45
C ASP A 484 18.99 29.50 -19.10
N SER A 485 19.02 30.55 -18.28
CA SER A 485 17.93 31.53 -18.11
C SER A 485 17.69 32.43 -19.34
N SER A 486 18.24 32.07 -20.51
CA SER A 486 18.18 32.85 -21.76
C SER A 486 16.86 32.68 -22.54
N ARG A 487 16.05 31.66 -22.23
CA ARG A 487 14.80 31.36 -22.97
C ARG A 487 13.55 32.05 -22.44
N ASP A 488 13.59 32.61 -21.22
CA ASP A 488 12.42 33.27 -20.60
C ASP A 488 12.14 34.68 -21.16
N LEU A 489 12.96 35.19 -22.09
CA LEU A 489 12.77 36.48 -22.76
C LEU A 489 12.03 36.38 -24.12
N GLN A 490 11.48 35.22 -24.49
CA GLN A 490 10.71 35.05 -25.73
C GLN A 490 9.38 34.31 -25.56
N ARG A 491 8.47 34.93 -24.82
CA ARG A 491 7.02 34.83 -25.08
C ARG A 491 6.41 36.24 -25.09
N PRO A 492 5.73 36.64 -26.19
CA PRO A 492 4.84 37.80 -26.16
C PRO A 492 3.64 37.54 -25.23
N GLU A 493 2.95 38.63 -24.86
CA GLU A 493 1.75 38.66 -24.02
C GLU A 493 0.51 38.01 -24.69
#